data_AF-A0A523YWY4-F1
#
_entry.id   AF-A0A523YWY4-F1
#
_cell.length_a   1.000
_cell.length_b   1.000
_cell.length_c   1.000
_cell.angle_alpha   90.00
_cell.angle_beta   90.00
_cell.angle_gamma   90.00
#
_symmetry.space_group_name_H-M   'P 1'
#
loop_
_entity.id
_entity.type
_entity.pdbx_description
1 polymer ?
#
loop_
_entity_poly.entity_id
_entity_poly.type
_entity_poly.pdbx_seq_one_letter_code
_entity_poly.pdbx_strand_id
1 'polypeptide(L)' 'MSETRIVPATDRACVEEAVRILRGGGLVCYPTDTVYGIGAAAGDDDAV' A
#
# COMPACT_ATOMS: atom_id res chain seq x y z
N MET A 1 8.14 -14.02 -8.83
CA MET A 1 7.23 -12.87 -8.87
C MET A 1 6.17 -13.12 -7.82
N SER A 2 6.04 -12.24 -6.83
CA SER A 2 4.95 -12.34 -5.86
C SER A 2 3.62 -11.94 -6.53
N GLU A 3 2.55 -12.66 -6.23
CA GLU A 3 1.21 -12.31 -6.70
C GLU A 3 0.70 -11.05 -5.99
N THR A 4 0.15 -10.10 -6.75
CA THR A 4 -0.44 -8.88 -6.17
C THR A 4 -1.82 -9.22 -5.59
N ARG A 5 -1.95 -9.10 -4.27
CA ARG A 5 -3.20 -9.35 -3.56
C ARG A 5 -4.11 -8.13 -3.67
N ILE A 6 -5.30 -8.31 -4.23
CA ILE A 6 -6.32 -7.24 -4.37
C ILE A 6 -7.39 -7.44 -3.31
N VAL A 7 -7.67 -6.38 -2.54
CA VAL A 7 -8.71 -6.38 -1.49
C VAL A 7 -9.60 -5.15 -1.64
N PRO A 8 -10.88 -5.21 -1.23
CA PRO A 8 -11.75 -4.04 -1.24
C PRO A 8 -11.24 -2.97 -0.28
N ALA A 9 -11.14 -1.71 -0.73
CA ALA A 9 -10.75 -0.59 0.12
C ALA A 9 -11.79 -0.25 1.21
N THR A 10 -12.99 -0.83 1.13
CA THR A 10 -14.04 -0.76 2.16
C THR A 10 -13.82 -1.74 3.31
N ASP A 11 -12.92 -2.72 3.16
CA ASP A 11 -12.56 -3.64 4.24
C ASP A 11 -11.61 -2.94 5.22
N ARG A 12 -12.05 -2.77 6.46
CA ARG A 12 -11.23 -2.12 7.50
C ARG A 12 -9.90 -2.83 7.74
N ALA A 13 -9.83 -4.14 7.54
CA ALA A 13 -8.60 -4.92 7.71
C ALA A 13 -7.54 -4.58 6.64
N CYS A 14 -7.92 -3.99 5.50
CA CYS A 14 -6.97 -3.65 4.45
C CYS A 14 -5.97 -2.57 4.90
N VAL A 15 -6.37 -1.67 5.80
CA VAL A 15 -5.51 -0.60 6.29
C VAL A 15 -4.38 -1.17 7.15
N GLU A 16 -4.70 -2.12 8.04
CA GLU A 16 -3.69 -2.78 8.89
C GLU A 16 -2.69 -3.59 8.06
N GLU A 17 -3.17 -4.30 7.03
CA GLU A 17 -2.31 -4.99 6.07
C GLU A 17 -1.41 -4.01 5.31
N ALA A 18 -1.97 -2.92 4.78
CA ALA A 18 -1.22 -1.90 4.05
C ALA A 18 -0.11 -1.29 4.92
N VAL A 19 -0.41 -0.96 6.18
CA VAL A 19 0.60 -0.46 7.14
C VAL A 19 1.70 -1.50 7.39
N ARG A 20 1.36 -2.78 7.51
CA ARG A 20 2.36 -3.85 7.65
C ARG A 20 3.26 -3.97 6.42
N ILE A 21 2.69 -3.89 5.21
CA ILE A 21 3.44 -3.92 3.96
C ILE A 21 4.40 -2.73 3.86
N LEU A 22 3.90 -1.51 4.08
CA LEU A 22 4.71 -0.29 4.01
C LEU A 22 5.86 -0.30 5.03
N ARG A 23 5.61 -0.73 6.27
CA ARG A 23 6.65 -0.88 7.31
C ARG A 23 7.69 -1.96 7.00
N GLY A 24 7.33 -2.93 6.16
CA GLY A 24 8.24 -3.97 5.66
C GLY A 24 9.02 -3.57 4.43
N GLY A 25 8.97 -2.30 4.01
CA GLY A 25 9.61 -1.82 2.77
C GLY A 25 8.86 -2.20 1.49
N GLY A 26 7.61 -2.66 1.60
CA GLY A 26 6.77 -2.98 0.46
C GLY A 26 5.99 -1.78 -0.08
N LEU A 27 5.28 -2.01 -1.18
CA LEU A 27 4.45 -1.01 -1.86
C LEU A 27 2.97 -1.34 -1.78
N VAL A 28 2.12 -0.31 -1.77
CA VAL A 28 0.66 -0.46 -1.77
C VAL A 28 0.04 0.45 -2.82
N CYS A 29 -0.84 -0.08 -3.67
CA CYS A 29 -1.71 0.73 -4.51
C CYS A 29 -3.06 0.95 -3.81
N TYR A 30 -3.55 2.20 -3.75
CA TYR A 30 -4.81 2.53 -3.07
C TYR A 30 -5.63 3.56 -3.85
N PRO A 31 -6.98 3.50 -3.76
CA PRO A 31 -7.83 4.47 -4.44
C PRO A 31 -7.79 5.83 -3.73
N THR A 32 -7.98 6.89 -4.50
CA THR A 32 -8.29 8.24 -3.98
C THR A 32 -9.52 8.79 -4.72
N ASP A 33 -9.93 10.02 -4.40
CA ASP A 33 -10.98 10.74 -5.11
C ASP A 33 -10.58 11.18 -6.54
N THR A 34 -9.27 11.17 -6.87
CA THR A 34 -8.75 11.59 -8.17
C THR A 34 -8.23 10.41 -9.00
N VAL A 35 -7.16 9.76 -8.55
CA VAL A 35 -6.49 8.64 -9.22
C VAL A 35 -6.01 7.61 -8.21
N TYR A 36 -5.56 6.44 -8.68
CA TYR A 36 -4.87 5.50 -7.80
C TYR A 36 -3.50 6.05 -7.39
N GLY A 37 -3.21 5.97 -6.10
CA GLY A 37 -1.89 6.27 -5.55
C GLY A 37 -1.06 4.99 -5.40
N ILE A 38 0.26 5.13 -5.55
CA ILE A 38 1.23 4.11 -5.14
C ILE A 38 1.95 4.66 -3.90
N GLY A 39 1.83 3.94 -2.79
CA GLY A 39 2.43 4.30 -1.50
C GLY A 39 3.65 3.46 -1.20
N ALA A 40 4.66 4.12 -0.63
CA ALA A 40 5.86 3.56 -0.05
C ALA A 40 6.13 4.21 1.31
N ALA A 41 7.13 3.73 2.07
CA ALA A 41 7.50 4.36 3.33
C ALA A 41 8.13 5.75 3.08
N ALA A 42 7.44 6.81 3.47
CA ALA A 42 7.89 8.19 3.18
C ALA A 42 9.17 8.64 3.92
N GLY A 43 9.62 7.87 4.92
CA GLY A 43 10.87 8.13 5.65
C GLY A 43 12.04 7.25 5.19
N ASP A 44 11.86 6.52 4.08
CA ASP A 44 12.86 5.66 3.48
C ASP A 44 13.23 6.22 2.10
N ASP A 45 14.41 6.84 1.99
CA ASP A 45 14.87 7.49 0.76
C ASP A 45 15.10 6.47 -0.38
N ASP A 46 15.38 5.21 -0.06
CA ASP A 46 15.56 4.15 -1.07
C ASP A 46 14.22 3.66 -1.65
N ALA A 47 13.09 4.07 -1.05
CA ALA A 47 11.75 3.65 -1.44
C ALA A 47 11.08 4.57 -2.49
N VAL A 48 11.74 5.65 -2.93
CA VAL A 48 11.22 6.68 -3.86
C VAL A 48 12.09 6.91 -5.09
#